data_AF-A0A1Y1L1A9-F1
#
_entry.id   AF-A0A1Y1L1A9-F1
#
_cell.length_a   1.000
_cell.length_b   1.000
_cell.length_c   1.000
_cell.angle_alpha   90.00
_cell.angle_beta   90.00
_cell.angle_gamma   90.00
#
_symmetry.space_group_name_H-M   'P 1'
#
loop_
_entity.id
_entity.type
_entity.pdbx_description
1 polymer ?
#
loop_
_entity_poly.entity_id
_entity_poly.type
_entity_poly.pdbx_seq_one_letter_code
_entity_poly.pdbx_strand_id
1 'polypeptide(L)'
;MAVAMGFRFAAGGRTYKCIATLMHRDMVTMGSEGWETRMVPCRIILDGTSGVGLVSFWYSQQGGERDAPDFLLTEPKLDRVPSFVAAFGERECEVGAFAGEKGKLLALASSIISPNFAIPRGFVVLTTAFTHHLNHSEKLSEAVGNVKDVCLGNAAGDLSLACQRVVELFLTEPIAEDVAGEVLEKLGDDQGTWTVCISDASDGACGMEVR
;
A
#
# COMPACT_ATOMS: atom_id res chain seq x y z
N MET A 1 6.27 39.37 -11.77
CA MET A 1 4.80 39.58 -11.63
C MET A 1 4.23 38.38 -10.90
N ALA A 2 3.38 38.58 -9.90
CA ALA A 2 2.63 37.48 -9.28
C ALA A 2 1.41 37.17 -10.15
N VAL A 3 1.23 35.91 -10.53
CA VAL A 3 0.07 35.45 -11.30
C VAL A 3 -0.88 34.80 -10.32
N ALA A 4 -2.14 35.26 -10.30
CA ALA A 4 -3.19 34.67 -9.47
C ALA A 4 -4.13 33.85 -10.35
N MET A 5 -4.38 32.61 -9.95
CA MET A 5 -5.35 31.71 -10.57
C MET A 5 -6.49 31.46 -9.60
N GLY A 6 -7.72 31.73 -10.02
CA GLY A 6 -8.93 31.44 -9.25
C GLY A 6 -9.71 30.29 -9.87
N PHE A 7 -10.07 29.30 -9.07
CA PHE A 7 -10.91 28.18 -9.51
C PHE A 7 -11.84 27.71 -8.39
N ARG A 8 -12.90 26.98 -8.77
CA ARG A 8 -13.82 26.34 -7.83
C ARG A 8 -13.75 24.84 -8.01
N PHE A 9 -13.81 24.09 -6.91
CA PHE A 9 -13.86 22.63 -6.93
C PHE A 9 -14.81 22.10 -5.87
N ALA A 10 -15.35 20.90 -6.05
CA ALA A 10 -16.21 20.24 -5.08
C ALA A 10 -15.48 19.08 -4.40
N ALA A 11 -15.57 19.00 -3.07
CA ALA A 11 -15.02 17.91 -2.27
C ALA A 11 -15.91 17.67 -1.04
N GLY A 12 -16.14 16.41 -0.66
CA GLY A 12 -16.95 16.07 0.52
C GLY A 12 -18.36 16.68 0.51
N GLY A 13 -18.99 16.83 -0.66
CA GLY A 13 -20.31 17.44 -0.82
C GLY A 13 -20.36 18.97 -0.66
N ARG A 14 -19.20 19.64 -0.58
CA ARG A 14 -19.09 21.11 -0.49
C ARG A 14 -18.32 21.68 -1.68
N THR A 15 -18.65 22.90 -2.08
CA THR A 15 -17.95 23.64 -3.14
C THR A 15 -17.03 24.68 -2.53
N TYR A 16 -15.76 24.63 -2.90
CA TYR A 16 -14.71 25.51 -2.40
C TYR A 16 -14.29 26.52 -3.46
N LYS A 17 -14.03 27.76 -3.05
CA LYS A 17 -13.36 28.77 -3.86
C LYS A 17 -11.88 28.83 -3.48
N CYS A 18 -11.02 28.52 -4.44
CA CYS A 18 -9.58 28.57 -4.28
C CYS A 18 -8.99 29.71 -5.11
N ILE A 19 -8.11 30.51 -4.50
CA ILE A 19 -7.26 31.48 -5.19
C ILE A 19 -5.81 31.11 -4.89
N ALA A 20 -5.06 30.70 -5.90
CA ALA A 20 -3.64 30.41 -5.81
C ALA A 20 -2.82 31.56 -6.43
N THR A 21 -1.97 32.20 -5.62
CA THR A 21 -1.01 33.22 -6.07
C THR A 21 0.36 32.61 -6.21
N LEU A 22 0.87 32.51 -7.44
CA LEU A 22 2.15 31.88 -7.75
C LEU A 22 3.32 32.80 -7.42
N MET A 23 4.30 32.29 -6.67
CA MET A 23 5.53 32.98 -6.31
C MET A 23 6.63 32.65 -7.32
N HIS A 24 6.51 33.15 -8.55
CA HIS A 24 7.41 32.80 -9.67
C HIS A 24 8.91 32.99 -9.42
N ARG A 25 9.31 33.84 -8.46
CA ARG A 25 10.74 34.03 -8.13
C ARG A 25 11.36 32.79 -7.50
N ASP A 26 10.54 31.94 -6.88
CA ASP A 26 10.98 30.74 -6.15
C ASP A 26 10.69 29.46 -6.94
N MET A 27 10.53 29.57 -8.26
CA MET A 27 10.27 28.44 -9.14
C MET A 27 11.50 27.56 -9.30
N VAL A 28 11.32 26.25 -9.12
CA VAL A 28 12.34 25.23 -9.38
C VAL A 28 11.97 24.50 -10.67
N THR A 29 12.90 24.44 -11.61
CA THR A 29 12.75 23.65 -12.85
C THR A 29 13.60 22.40 -12.73
N MET A 30 12.98 21.24 -12.95
CA MET A 30 13.63 19.94 -13.00
C MET A 30 13.39 19.34 -14.39
N GLY A 31 14.47 18.93 -15.05
CA GLY A 31 14.40 18.18 -16.31
C GLY A 31 14.59 16.69 -16.05
N SER A 32 13.72 15.87 -16.62
CA SER A 32 13.93 14.43 -16.82
C SER A 32 13.71 14.13 -18.30
N GLU A 33 14.23 13.01 -18.80
CA GLU A 33 14.13 12.64 -20.22
C GLU A 33 12.71 12.86 -20.78
N GLY A 34 12.57 13.79 -21.74
CA GLY A 34 11.31 14.16 -22.41
C GLY A 34 10.37 15.11 -21.65
N TRP A 35 10.60 15.38 -20.37
CA TRP A 35 9.70 16.18 -19.52
C TRP A 35 10.42 17.27 -18.74
N GLU A 36 9.80 18.44 -18.69
CA GLU A 36 10.22 19.55 -17.84
C GLU A 36 9.15 19.79 -16.78
N THR A 37 9.52 19.61 -15.52
CA THR A 37 8.65 19.90 -14.38
C THR A 37 9.05 21.24 -13.77
N ARG A 38 8.08 22.16 -13.67
CA ARG A 38 8.25 23.43 -12.97
C ARG A 38 7.42 23.43 -11.70
N MET A 39 8.08 23.48 -10.55
CA MET A 39 7.44 23.57 -9.26
C MET A 39 7.50 25.02 -8.76
N VAL A 40 6.34 25.60 -8.44
CA VAL A 40 6.21 26.98 -8.00
C VAL A 40 5.50 27.00 -6.64
N PRO A 41 6.16 27.49 -5.56
CA PRO A 41 5.48 27.77 -4.31
C PRO A 41 4.35 28.78 -4.55
N CYS A 42 3.22 28.58 -3.87
CA CYS A 42 2.07 29.46 -4.01
C CYS A 42 1.44 29.79 -2.66
N ARG A 43 0.83 30.97 -2.57
CA ARG A 43 -0.10 31.29 -1.47
C ARG A 43 -1.50 30.94 -1.91
N ILE A 44 -2.20 30.17 -1.08
CA ILE A 44 -3.55 29.71 -1.35
C ILE A 44 -4.51 30.45 -0.43
N ILE A 45 -5.64 30.91 -0.96
CA ILE A 45 -6.80 31.33 -0.19
C ILE A 45 -7.93 30.35 -0.53
N LEU A 46 -8.32 29.55 0.44
CA LEU A 46 -9.42 28.58 0.34
C LEU A 46 -10.59 29.09 1.19
N ASP A 47 -11.67 29.54 0.55
CA ASP A 47 -12.84 30.12 1.23
C ASP A 47 -12.50 31.19 2.29
N GLY A 48 -11.48 32.00 2.01
CA GLY A 48 -11.01 33.07 2.90
C GLY A 48 -9.91 32.66 3.87
N THR A 49 -9.61 31.36 4.02
CA THR A 49 -8.49 30.87 4.83
C THR A 49 -7.19 30.87 4.02
N SER A 50 -6.16 31.52 4.56
CA SER A 50 -4.82 31.61 3.93
C SER A 50 -3.99 30.37 4.23
N GLY A 51 -3.24 29.90 3.23
CA GLY A 51 -2.30 28.79 3.31
C GLY A 51 -1.14 28.95 2.33
N VAL A 52 -0.20 28.02 2.38
CA VAL A 52 0.92 27.88 1.44
C VAL A 52 0.79 26.53 0.75
N GLY A 53 1.07 26.49 -0.55
CA GLY A 53 1.05 25.26 -1.33
C GLY A 53 2.16 25.24 -2.37
N LEU A 54 2.16 24.19 -3.16
CA LEU A 54 3.08 23.98 -4.26
C LEU A 54 2.26 23.65 -5.51
N VAL A 55 2.56 24.30 -6.62
CA VAL A 55 1.96 23.98 -7.93
C VAL A 55 3.05 23.37 -8.80
N SER A 56 2.78 22.19 -9.37
CA SER A 56 3.68 21.52 -10.29
C SER A 56 3.11 21.54 -11.69
N PHE A 57 3.83 22.16 -12.63
CA PHE A 57 3.50 22.15 -14.05
C PHE A 57 4.41 21.14 -14.76
N TRP A 58 3.84 20.35 -15.65
CA TRP A 58 4.56 19.35 -16.43
C TRP A 58 4.47 19.74 -17.91
N TYR A 59 5.61 19.94 -18.55
CA TYR A 59 5.72 20.30 -19.95
C TYR A 59 6.46 19.19 -20.69
N SER A 60 5.90 18.70 -21.79
CA SER A 60 6.65 17.84 -22.72
C SER A 60 7.62 18.72 -23.50
N GLN A 61 8.89 18.32 -23.56
CA GLN A 61 9.89 19.04 -24.37
C GLN A 61 9.62 18.77 -25.86
N GLN A 62 9.52 19.83 -26.67
CA GLN A 62 9.33 19.68 -28.12
C GLN A 62 10.54 18.97 -28.74
N GLY A 63 10.31 17.81 -29.36
CA GLY A 63 11.33 17.05 -30.09
C GLY A 63 12.03 15.95 -29.31
N GLY A 64 11.72 15.76 -28.01
CA GLY A 64 12.07 14.53 -27.31
C GLY A 64 11.13 13.41 -27.75
N GLU A 65 11.67 12.25 -28.13
CA GLU A 65 10.86 11.04 -28.28
C GLU A 65 10.03 10.86 -27.00
N ARG A 66 8.72 10.70 -27.18
CA ARG A 66 7.82 10.29 -26.09
C ARG A 66 8.04 8.81 -25.86
N ASP A 67 9.22 8.45 -25.39
CA ASP A 67 9.33 7.23 -24.63
C ASP A 67 8.65 7.57 -23.31
N ALA A 68 7.34 7.30 -23.25
CA ALA A 68 6.77 6.99 -21.95
C ALA A 68 7.74 5.99 -21.34
N PRO A 69 8.31 6.26 -20.15
CA PRO A 69 9.25 5.31 -19.57
C PRO A 69 8.56 3.97 -19.64
N ASP A 70 9.21 2.98 -20.29
CA ASP A 70 8.72 1.61 -20.30
C ASP A 70 8.29 1.35 -18.86
N PHE A 71 7.06 0.89 -18.64
CA PHE A 71 6.57 0.65 -17.29
C PHE A 71 7.49 -0.39 -16.63
N LEU A 72 8.54 0.11 -15.96
CA LEU A 72 9.74 -0.67 -15.61
C LEU A 72 9.47 -1.64 -14.46
N LEU A 73 8.27 -1.63 -13.90
CA LEU A 73 7.84 -2.49 -12.82
C LEU A 73 6.40 -2.93 -13.09
N THR A 74 6.22 -3.78 -14.10
CA THR A 74 4.95 -4.51 -14.25
C THR A 74 5.00 -5.70 -13.30
N GLU A 75 3.95 -5.88 -12.48
CA GLU A 75 3.88 -7.07 -11.63
C GLU A 75 3.94 -8.35 -12.48
N PRO A 76 4.68 -9.38 -12.03
CA PRO A 76 4.73 -10.63 -12.76
C PRO A 76 3.34 -11.28 -12.75
N LYS A 77 2.98 -11.87 -13.89
CA LYS A 77 1.81 -12.76 -13.94
C LYS A 77 2.22 -14.11 -13.37
N LEU A 78 1.47 -14.59 -12.38
CA LEU A 78 1.64 -15.93 -11.84
C LEU A 78 0.75 -16.90 -12.63
N ASP A 79 1.33 -18.02 -13.07
CA ASP A 79 0.62 -19.06 -13.83
C ASP A 79 -0.13 -20.05 -12.92
N ARG A 80 0.00 -19.91 -11.58
CA ARG A 80 -0.57 -20.79 -10.57
C ARG A 80 -1.10 -19.99 -9.38
N VAL A 81 -2.04 -20.59 -8.66
CA VAL A 81 -2.42 -20.09 -7.32
C VAL A 81 -1.19 -20.26 -6.41
N PRO A 82 -0.75 -19.18 -5.75
CA PRO A 82 0.42 -19.25 -4.88
C PRO A 82 0.13 -20.06 -3.62
N SER A 83 1.19 -20.60 -3.01
CA SER A 83 1.17 -21.28 -1.71
C SER A 83 0.69 -20.35 -0.59
N PHE A 84 0.67 -20.81 0.66
CA PHE A 84 0.31 -19.95 1.80
C PHE A 84 1.46 -19.05 2.24
N VAL A 85 2.69 -19.48 2.01
CA VAL A 85 3.90 -18.76 2.40
C VAL A 85 4.86 -18.65 1.23
N ALA A 86 5.50 -17.48 1.07
CA ALA A 86 6.55 -17.28 0.07
C ALA A 86 7.78 -16.55 0.63
N ALA A 87 8.97 -16.99 0.27
CA ALA A 87 10.23 -16.31 0.63
C ALA A 87 10.38 -15.00 -0.17
N PHE A 88 11.12 -14.01 0.35
CA PHE A 88 11.25 -12.70 -0.32
C PHE A 88 11.82 -12.75 -1.75
N GLY A 89 12.58 -13.81 -2.10
CA GLY A 89 13.10 -14.01 -3.45
C GLY A 89 12.18 -14.79 -4.41
N GLU A 90 11.00 -15.21 -3.94
CA GLU A 90 10.01 -15.94 -4.75
C GLU A 90 9.07 -14.96 -5.47
N ARG A 91 8.61 -15.32 -6.68
CA ARG A 91 7.82 -14.43 -7.55
C ARG A 91 6.48 -14.03 -6.94
N GLU A 92 5.93 -14.89 -6.11
CA GLU A 92 4.71 -14.67 -5.35
C GLU A 92 4.81 -13.39 -4.48
N CYS A 93 6.02 -13.06 -4.01
CA CYS A 93 6.27 -11.85 -3.22
C CYS A 93 6.32 -10.57 -4.04
N GLU A 94 6.51 -10.64 -5.37
CA GLU A 94 6.58 -9.46 -6.24
C GLU A 94 5.19 -8.90 -6.62
N VAL A 95 4.12 -9.62 -6.27
CA VAL A 95 2.74 -9.28 -6.62
C VAL A 95 2.01 -8.73 -5.38
N GLY A 96 1.61 -7.46 -5.42
CA GLY A 96 1.00 -6.78 -4.28
C GLY A 96 -0.30 -7.43 -3.82
N ALA A 97 -1.08 -8.00 -4.75
CA ALA A 97 -2.31 -8.72 -4.43
C ALA A 97 -2.10 -9.96 -3.54
N PHE A 98 -0.91 -10.56 -3.55
CA PHE A 98 -0.60 -11.75 -2.75
C PHE A 98 0.24 -11.43 -1.52
N ALA A 99 1.29 -10.63 -1.67
CA ALA A 99 2.21 -10.33 -0.58
C ALA A 99 1.93 -8.99 0.12
N GLY A 100 0.94 -8.24 -0.32
CA GLY A 100 0.75 -6.85 0.09
C GLY A 100 1.87 -5.94 -0.42
N GLU A 101 1.64 -4.62 -0.38
CA GLU A 101 2.63 -3.64 -0.85
C GLU A 101 3.93 -3.69 -0.03
N LYS A 102 3.84 -4.01 1.27
CA LYS A 102 5.03 -4.14 2.13
C LYS A 102 5.84 -5.39 1.82
N GLY A 103 5.18 -6.55 1.69
CA GLY A 103 5.84 -7.79 1.32
C GLY A 103 6.55 -7.63 -0.02
N LYS A 104 5.89 -6.99 -0.98
CA LYS A 104 6.46 -6.61 -2.28
C LYS A 104 7.64 -5.67 -2.20
N LEU A 105 7.57 -4.61 -1.39
CA LEU A 105 8.69 -3.69 -1.20
C LEU A 105 9.89 -4.40 -0.56
N LEU A 106 9.65 -5.31 0.38
CA LEU A 106 10.72 -6.06 1.03
C LEU A 106 11.32 -7.12 0.11
N ALA A 107 10.49 -7.76 -0.72
CA ALA A 107 10.93 -8.63 -1.81
C ALA A 107 11.85 -7.89 -2.79
N LEU A 108 11.40 -6.71 -3.25
CA LEU A 108 12.19 -5.84 -4.11
C LEU A 108 13.47 -5.38 -3.44
N ALA A 109 13.43 -4.99 -2.16
CA ALA A 109 14.62 -4.61 -1.41
C ALA A 109 15.61 -5.79 -1.27
N SER A 110 15.09 -7.01 -1.09
CA SER A 110 15.90 -8.23 -0.96
C SER A 110 16.60 -8.62 -2.27
N SER A 111 16.09 -8.19 -3.42
CA SER A 111 16.73 -8.44 -4.73
C SER A 111 17.89 -7.47 -5.00
N ILE A 112 17.99 -6.35 -4.25
CA ILE A 112 19.07 -5.38 -4.40
C ILE A 112 20.33 -5.91 -3.68
N ILE A 113 21.36 -6.24 -4.47
CA ILE A 113 22.68 -6.60 -3.95
C ILE A 113 23.45 -5.31 -3.66
N SER A 114 23.68 -5.00 -2.38
CA SER A 114 24.36 -3.79 -1.93
C SER A 114 25.41 -4.12 -0.85
N PRO A 115 26.60 -3.50 -0.87
CA PRO A 115 27.56 -3.62 0.22
C PRO A 115 27.18 -2.77 1.46
N ASN A 116 26.22 -1.85 1.33
CA ASN A 116 25.87 -0.88 2.37
C ASN A 116 24.75 -1.37 3.31
N PHE A 117 23.94 -2.34 2.87
CA PHE A 117 22.86 -2.89 3.66
C PHE A 117 22.59 -4.34 3.25
N ALA A 118 22.10 -5.14 4.18
CA ALA A 118 21.65 -6.50 3.93
C ALA A 118 20.21 -6.63 4.43
N ILE A 119 19.33 -7.17 3.58
CA ILE A 119 17.98 -7.52 3.98
C ILE A 119 18.03 -8.92 4.63
N PRO A 120 17.51 -9.09 5.86
CA PRO A 120 17.43 -10.40 6.48
C PRO A 120 16.66 -11.39 5.62
N ARG A 121 17.04 -12.67 5.70
CA ARG A 121 16.23 -13.73 5.12
C ARG A 121 14.89 -13.78 5.83
N GLY A 122 13.83 -13.94 5.06
CA GLY A 122 12.48 -13.98 5.58
C GLY A 122 11.49 -14.39 4.51
N PHE A 123 10.24 -14.47 4.94
CA PHE A 123 9.12 -14.85 4.12
C PHE A 123 7.89 -14.00 4.47
N VAL A 124 6.92 -14.02 3.56
CA VAL A 124 5.61 -13.38 3.69
C VAL A 124 4.56 -14.49 3.79
N VAL A 125 3.65 -14.35 4.75
CA VAL A 125 2.40 -15.12 4.77
C VAL A 125 1.43 -14.44 3.81
N LEU A 126 1.06 -15.12 2.74
CA LEU A 126 0.32 -14.54 1.63
C LEU A 126 -1.18 -14.39 1.94
N THR A 127 -1.86 -13.54 1.17
CA THR A 127 -3.32 -13.34 1.29
C THR A 127 -4.13 -14.61 1.01
N THR A 128 -3.57 -15.56 0.27
CA THR A 128 -4.11 -16.91 0.09
C THR A 128 -4.24 -17.66 1.41
N ALA A 129 -3.29 -17.52 2.33
CA ALA A 129 -3.35 -18.12 3.66
C ALA A 129 -4.51 -17.56 4.48
N PHE A 130 -4.67 -16.23 4.45
CA PHE A 130 -5.78 -15.54 5.12
C PHE A 130 -7.14 -15.98 4.56
N THR A 131 -7.26 -16.03 3.22
CA THR A 131 -8.49 -16.46 2.53
C THR A 131 -8.81 -17.92 2.85
N HIS A 132 -7.80 -18.79 2.88
CA HIS A 132 -7.96 -20.18 3.25
C HIS A 132 -8.45 -20.32 4.70
N HIS A 133 -7.86 -19.56 5.63
CA HIS A 133 -8.26 -19.59 7.03
C HIS A 133 -9.70 -19.12 7.25
N LEU A 134 -10.14 -18.06 6.56
CA LEU A 134 -11.54 -17.62 6.58
C LEU A 134 -12.50 -18.66 6.01
N ASN A 135 -12.11 -19.38 4.94
CA ASN A 135 -12.93 -20.43 4.37
C ASN A 135 -12.99 -21.69 5.24
N HIS A 136 -11.98 -21.91 6.09
CA HIS A 136 -11.89 -23.09 6.96
C HIS A 136 -12.71 -22.93 8.24
N SER A 137 -12.82 -21.71 8.79
CA SER A 137 -13.59 -21.42 10.01
C SER A 137 -14.87 -20.66 9.69
N GLU A 138 -16.00 -21.35 9.75
CA GLU A 138 -17.34 -20.75 9.53
C GLU A 138 -17.59 -19.58 10.48
N LYS A 139 -17.18 -19.70 11.75
CA LYS A 139 -17.32 -18.62 12.75
C LYS A 139 -16.55 -17.36 12.37
N LEU A 140 -15.31 -17.51 11.89
CA LEU A 140 -14.50 -16.38 11.44
C LEU A 140 -15.10 -15.74 10.19
N SER A 141 -15.52 -16.57 9.22
CA SER A 141 -16.18 -16.12 8.00
C SER A 141 -17.44 -15.31 8.30
N GLU A 142 -18.30 -15.82 9.19
CA GLU A 142 -19.53 -15.15 9.61
C GLU A 142 -19.22 -13.84 10.35
N ALA A 143 -18.25 -13.84 11.27
CA ALA A 143 -17.91 -12.65 12.04
C ALA A 143 -17.34 -11.52 11.14
N VAL A 144 -16.47 -11.87 10.18
CA VAL A 144 -15.94 -10.91 9.20
C VAL A 144 -17.06 -10.42 8.27
N GLY A 145 -17.95 -11.31 7.83
CA GLY A 145 -19.15 -10.97 7.07
C GLY A 145 -20.05 -9.98 7.81
N ASN A 146 -20.28 -10.21 9.10
CA ASN A 146 -21.08 -9.32 9.95
C ASN A 146 -20.45 -7.93 10.09
N VAL A 147 -19.12 -7.80 10.20
CA VAL A 147 -18.45 -6.49 10.19
C VAL A 147 -18.75 -5.76 8.88
N LYS A 148 -18.65 -6.45 7.73
CA LYS A 148 -18.97 -5.87 6.43
C LYS A 148 -20.43 -5.41 6.37
N ASP A 149 -21.36 -6.22 6.85
CA ASP A 149 -22.79 -5.90 6.80
C ASP A 149 -23.17 -4.75 7.74
N VAL A 150 -22.58 -4.65 8.92
CA VAL A 150 -22.76 -3.51 9.83
C VAL A 150 -22.14 -2.23 9.23
N CYS A 151 -20.94 -2.31 8.66
CA CYS A 151 -20.28 -1.18 8.00
C CYS A 151 -21.09 -0.60 6.83
N LEU A 152 -21.70 -1.48 6.03
CA LEU A 152 -22.49 -1.08 4.87
C LEU A 152 -23.93 -0.68 5.23
N GLY A 153 -24.33 -0.84 6.50
CA GLY A 153 -25.70 -0.59 6.95
C GLY A 153 -26.71 -1.66 6.50
N ASN A 154 -26.23 -2.81 6.06
CA ASN A 154 -27.06 -3.96 5.69
C ASN A 154 -27.60 -4.71 6.93
N ALA A 155 -26.88 -4.62 8.04
CA ALA A 155 -27.28 -5.17 9.33
C ALA A 155 -27.27 -4.08 10.41
N ALA A 156 -28.25 -4.13 11.31
CA ALA A 156 -28.23 -3.29 12.51
C ALA A 156 -27.23 -3.88 13.52
N GLY A 157 -26.29 -3.07 14.01
CA GLY A 157 -25.31 -3.52 14.98
C GLY A 157 -24.33 -2.41 15.37
N ASP A 158 -23.55 -2.69 16.40
CA ASP A 158 -22.43 -1.83 16.80
C ASP A 158 -21.15 -2.33 16.12
N LEU A 159 -20.55 -1.47 15.28
CA LEU A 159 -19.31 -1.78 14.58
C LEU A 159 -18.16 -2.11 15.54
N SER A 160 -18.09 -1.43 16.69
CA SER A 160 -17.07 -1.68 17.71
C SER A 160 -17.18 -3.10 18.26
N LEU A 161 -18.41 -3.55 18.57
CA LEU A 161 -18.65 -4.90 19.06
C LEU A 161 -18.38 -5.96 17.97
N ALA A 162 -18.78 -5.68 16.73
CA ALA A 162 -18.50 -6.58 15.60
C ALA A 162 -16.99 -6.76 15.38
N CYS A 163 -16.22 -5.66 15.41
CA CYS A 163 -14.76 -5.71 15.31
C CYS A 163 -14.11 -6.44 16.48
N GLN A 164 -14.55 -6.17 17.72
CA GLN A 164 -14.05 -6.88 18.91
C GLN A 164 -14.27 -8.39 18.81
N ARG A 165 -15.44 -8.80 18.31
CA ARG A 165 -15.75 -10.22 18.11
C ARG A 165 -14.83 -10.88 17.08
N VAL A 166 -14.53 -10.20 15.99
CA VAL A 166 -13.57 -10.68 14.98
C VAL A 166 -12.18 -10.85 15.60
N VAL A 167 -11.70 -9.84 16.34
CA VAL A 167 -10.38 -9.91 17.02
C VAL A 167 -10.33 -11.07 18.01
N GLU A 168 -11.38 -11.26 18.82
CA GLU A 168 -11.47 -12.38 19.76
C GLU A 168 -11.39 -13.73 19.04
N LEU A 169 -12.08 -13.88 17.91
CA LEU A 169 -12.05 -15.12 17.13
C LEU A 169 -10.68 -15.38 16.51
N PHE A 170 -10.00 -14.37 15.96
CA PHE A 170 -8.63 -14.55 15.44
C PHE A 170 -7.61 -14.94 16.52
N LEU A 171 -7.87 -14.58 17.78
CA LEU A 171 -7.00 -14.95 18.91
C LEU A 171 -7.30 -16.34 19.48
N THR A 172 -8.51 -16.87 19.26
CA THR A 172 -8.99 -18.10 19.92
C THR A 172 -9.19 -19.27 18.97
N GLU A 173 -9.51 -19.02 17.70
CA GLU A 173 -9.65 -20.05 16.70
C GLU A 173 -8.26 -20.53 16.23
N PRO A 174 -8.05 -21.84 16.10
CA PRO A 174 -6.77 -22.38 15.68
C PRO A 174 -6.50 -22.06 14.20
N ILE A 175 -5.25 -21.71 13.88
CA ILE A 175 -4.81 -21.56 12.48
C ILE A 175 -5.01 -22.89 11.75
N ALA A 176 -5.47 -22.82 10.50
CA ALA A 176 -5.67 -24.02 9.67
C ALA A 176 -4.35 -24.81 9.57
N GLU A 177 -4.43 -26.13 9.78
CA GLU A 177 -3.24 -26.99 9.91
C GLU A 177 -2.30 -26.90 8.70
N ASP A 178 -2.84 -26.80 7.48
CA ASP A 178 -2.05 -26.67 6.25
C ASP A 178 -1.23 -25.37 6.23
N VAL A 179 -1.81 -24.27 6.70
CA VAL A 179 -1.14 -22.95 6.79
C VAL A 179 -0.06 -23.00 7.87
N ALA A 180 -0.39 -23.55 9.04
CA ALA A 180 0.57 -23.71 10.12
C ALA A 180 1.75 -24.61 9.71
N GLY A 181 1.46 -25.68 8.96
CA GLY A 181 2.45 -26.60 8.41
C GLY A 181 3.44 -25.89 7.48
N GLU A 182 2.96 -25.13 6.50
CA GLU A 182 3.83 -24.37 5.58
C GLU A 182 4.67 -23.31 6.32
N VAL A 183 4.09 -22.62 7.31
CA VAL A 183 4.82 -21.65 8.13
C VAL A 183 5.93 -22.33 8.93
N LEU A 184 5.64 -23.46 9.57
CA LEU A 184 6.63 -24.22 10.34
C LEU A 184 7.73 -24.80 9.45
N GLU A 185 7.37 -25.30 8.25
CA GLU A 185 8.34 -25.78 7.27
C GLU A 185 9.29 -24.66 6.82
N LYS A 186 8.76 -23.46 6.57
CA LYS A 186 9.56 -22.29 6.18
C LYS A 186 10.41 -21.72 7.31
N LEU A 187 9.96 -21.85 8.56
CA LEU A 187 10.78 -21.52 9.74
C LEU A 187 11.91 -22.53 9.95
N GLY A 188 11.69 -23.80 9.59
CA GLY A 188 12.66 -24.89 9.75
C GLY A 188 13.11 -25.11 11.21
N ASP A 189 14.14 -25.94 11.39
CA ASP A 189 14.87 -26.12 12.66
C ASP A 189 15.99 -25.08 12.85
N ASP A 190 16.07 -24.09 11.94
CA ASP A 190 17.19 -23.14 11.90
C ASP A 190 17.09 -22.17 13.10
N GLN A 191 18.10 -22.20 13.98
CA GLN A 191 18.27 -21.29 15.14
C GLN A 191 18.62 -19.85 14.71
N GLY A 192 18.22 -19.44 13.51
CA GLY A 192 18.43 -18.11 12.97
C GLY A 192 17.36 -17.13 13.45
N THR A 193 17.71 -15.85 13.48
CA THR A 193 16.72 -14.78 13.70
C THR A 193 15.93 -14.57 12.40
N TRP A 194 14.67 -14.98 12.39
CA TRP A 194 13.77 -14.75 11.27
C TRP A 194 13.06 -13.40 11.41
N THR A 195 13.10 -12.59 10.36
CA THR A 195 12.22 -11.43 10.26
C THR A 195 10.95 -11.86 9.53
N VAL A 196 9.87 -12.06 10.30
CA VAL A 196 8.55 -12.32 9.74
C VAL A 196 7.84 -10.98 9.55
N CYS A 197 7.47 -10.67 8.31
CA CYS A 197 6.65 -9.51 8.02
C CYS A 197 5.21 -9.95 7.81
N ILE A 198 4.36 -9.64 8.79
CA ILE A 198 2.91 -9.74 8.62
C ILE A 198 2.47 -8.43 7.98
N SER A 199 2.24 -8.46 6.68
CA SER A 199 1.67 -7.33 5.96
C SER A 199 0.16 -7.54 5.81
N ASP A 200 -0.62 -6.64 6.38
CA ASP A 200 -1.99 -6.45 5.94
C ASP A 200 -1.97 -6.04 4.46
N ALA A 201 -2.73 -6.74 3.62
CA ALA A 201 -2.95 -6.37 2.22
C ALA A 201 -3.91 -5.17 2.08
N SER A 202 -4.09 -4.39 3.15
CA SER A 202 -4.78 -3.11 3.07
C SER A 202 -3.79 -2.06 2.54
N ASP A 203 -4.29 -1.11 1.74
CA ASP A 203 -3.57 0.04 1.18
C ASP A 203 -2.94 0.98 2.25
N GLY A 204 -2.84 0.56 3.51
CA GLY A 204 -2.40 1.32 4.66
C GLY A 204 -1.20 0.68 5.36
N ALA A 205 -0.10 1.43 5.42
CA ALA A 205 1.12 1.01 6.05
C ALA A 205 0.99 0.80 7.58
N CYS A 206 1.09 -0.44 8.07
CA CYS A 206 1.48 -0.73 9.45
C CYS A 206 2.50 -1.87 9.51
N GLY A 207 3.65 -1.66 10.18
CA GLY A 207 4.65 -2.69 10.42
C GLY A 207 4.74 -2.95 11.91
N MET A 208 4.67 -4.21 12.32
CA MET A 208 4.96 -4.65 13.68
C MET A 208 6.21 -5.55 13.66
N GLU A 209 7.19 -5.22 14.50
CA GLU A 209 8.26 -6.13 14.88
C GLU A 209 7.74 -7.05 15.99
N VAL A 210 7.90 -8.36 15.82
CA VAL A 210 7.78 -9.33 16.92
C VAL A 210 9.20 -9.64 17.38
N ARG A 211 9.48 -9.37 18.65
CA ARG A 211 10.74 -9.71 19.33
C ARG A 211 10.66 -11.09 19.97
#